data_AF-A0A949N215-F1
#
_entry.id   AF-A0A949N215-F1
#
_cell.length_a   1.000
_cell.length_b   1.000
_cell.length_c   1.000
_cell.angle_alpha   90.00
_cell.angle_beta   90.00
_cell.angle_gamma   90.00
#
_symmetry.space_group_name_H-M   'P 1'
#
loop_
_entity.id
_entity.type
_entity.pdbx_description
1 polymer ?
#
loop_
_entity_poly.entity_id
_entity_poly.type
_entity_poly.pdbx_seq_one_letter_code
_entity_poly.pdbx_strand_id
1 'polypeptide(L)'
;RETWQASYVQFLLEEMDKLDAAFVVWFVSWDYDLAYEKIEEMDFPPWVKIWRDCGFLDEEGTPRQSLGVWDAWLRLKKTAT
;
A
#
# COMPACT_ATOMS: atom_id res chain seq x y z
N ARG A 1 3.23 15.10 3.40
CA ARG A 1 1.75 15.10 3.21
C ARG A 1 1.17 13.69 3.27
N GLU A 2 1.91 12.68 3.77
CA GLU A 2 1.56 11.25 3.59
C GLU A 2 1.72 10.43 4.88
N THR A 3 1.86 11.11 6.03
CA THR A 3 2.06 10.45 7.33
C THR A 3 0.92 9.50 7.69
N TRP A 4 -0.29 9.79 7.22
CA TRP A 4 -1.48 8.95 7.45
C TRP A 4 -1.30 7.53 6.89
N GLN A 5 -0.66 7.36 5.72
CA GLN A 5 -0.51 6.06 5.07
C GLN A 5 0.46 5.20 5.87
N ALA A 6 1.56 5.79 6.35
CA ALA A 6 2.49 5.14 7.25
C ALA A 6 1.83 4.75 8.58
N SER A 7 1.03 5.63 9.18
CA SER A 7 0.25 5.33 10.39
C SER A 7 -0.75 4.21 10.17
N TYR A 8 -1.40 4.15 9.00
CA TYR A 8 -2.38 3.12 8.70
C TYR A 8 -1.72 1.76 8.46
N VAL A 9 -0.57 1.73 7.79
CA VAL A 9 0.24 0.51 7.62
C VAL A 9 0.70 -0.02 8.98
N GLN A 10 1.19 0.86 9.86
CA GLN A 10 1.55 0.48 11.23
C GLN A 10 0.35 -0.13 11.97
N PHE A 11 -0.82 0.51 11.88
CA PHE A 11 -2.05 0.00 12.47
C PHE A 11 -2.42 -1.40 11.93
N LEU A 12 -2.40 -1.62 10.61
CA LEU A 12 -2.71 -2.92 10.03
C LEU A 12 -1.79 -4.04 10.52
N LEU A 13 -0.49 -3.74 10.65
CA LEU A 13 0.50 -4.71 11.14
C LEU A 13 0.29 -5.04 12.63
N GLU A 14 -0.03 -4.03 13.45
CA GLU A 14 -0.37 -4.23 14.87
C GLU A 14 -1.67 -5.02 15.05
N GLU A 15 -2.70 -4.74 14.25
CA GLU A 15 -3.96 -5.49 14.31
C GLU A 15 -3.79 -6.92 13.81
N MET A 16 -2.94 -7.16 12.80
CA MET A 16 -2.61 -8.51 12.36
C MET A 16 -2.00 -9.32 13.49
N ASP A 17 -1.07 -8.74 14.26
CA ASP A 17 -0.49 -9.41 15.45
C ASP A 17 -1.54 -9.65 16.54
N LYS A 18 -2.42 -8.68 16.82
CA LYS A 18 -3.49 -8.81 17.84
C LYS A 18 -4.53 -9.86 17.50
N LEU A 19 -4.85 -10.00 16.21
CA LEU A 19 -5.86 -10.94 15.71
C LEU A 19 -5.30 -12.34 15.43
N ASP A 20 -3.99 -12.55 15.60
CA ASP A 20 -3.28 -13.75 15.14
C ASP A 20 -3.59 -14.05 13.66
N ALA A 21 -3.64 -12.99 12.85
CA ALA A 21 -3.92 -13.10 11.43
C ALA A 21 -2.68 -13.58 10.67
N ALA A 22 -2.88 -14.39 9.63
CA ALA A 22 -1.76 -14.99 8.89
C ALA A 22 -0.92 -13.95 8.13
N PHE A 23 -1.56 -12.91 7.56
CA PHE A 23 -0.92 -11.86 6.79
C PHE A 23 -1.86 -10.67 6.53
N VAL A 24 -1.28 -9.53 6.15
CA VAL A 24 -1.96 -8.36 5.59
C VAL A 24 -1.75 -8.33 4.07
N VAL A 25 -2.79 -7.97 3.31
CA VAL A 25 -2.67 -7.68 1.88
C VAL A 25 -2.80 -6.19 1.64
N TRP A 26 -1.74 -5.58 1.11
CA TRP A 26 -1.80 -4.23 0.57
C TRP A 26 -1.96 -4.32 -0.95
N PHE A 27 -3.13 -3.94 -1.45
CA PHE A 27 -3.53 -4.25 -2.83
C PHE A 27 -2.72 -3.49 -3.89
N VAL A 28 -2.34 -2.24 -3.62
CA VAL A 28 -1.65 -1.37 -4.59
C VAL A 28 -0.24 -1.07 -4.11
N SER A 29 0.76 -1.68 -4.73
CA SER A 29 2.16 -1.41 -4.41
C SER A 29 2.73 -0.18 -5.12
N TRP A 30 2.24 0.13 -6.32
CA TRP A 30 2.64 1.25 -7.16
C TRP A 30 1.37 1.88 -7.72
N ASP A 31 1.26 3.19 -7.66
CA ASP A 31 0.15 3.92 -8.27
C ASP A 31 -0.02 3.65 -9.76
N TYR A 32 -1.29 3.73 -10.18
CA TYR A 32 -1.76 3.30 -11.50
C TYR A 32 -1.98 4.47 -12.45
N ASP A 33 -1.39 5.64 -12.24
CA ASP A 33 -1.68 6.85 -13.01
C ASP A 33 -1.52 6.64 -14.52
N LEU A 34 -0.43 6.00 -14.96
CA LEU A 34 -0.24 5.61 -16.36
C LEU A 34 -1.30 4.64 -16.89
N ALA A 35 -1.83 3.76 -16.04
CA ALA A 35 -2.91 2.85 -16.42
C ALA A 35 -4.24 3.61 -16.48
N TYR A 36 -4.50 4.54 -15.54
CA TYR A 36 -5.71 5.35 -15.53
C TYR A 36 -5.79 6.28 -16.76
N GLU A 37 -4.69 6.86 -17.21
CA GLU A 37 -4.63 7.64 -18.46
C GLU A 37 -5.08 6.81 -19.67
N LYS A 38 -4.59 5.56 -19.77
CA LYS A 38 -5.01 4.63 -20.85
C LYS A 38 -6.45 4.16 -20.71
N ILE A 39 -6.93 4.03 -19.46
CA ILE A 39 -8.27 3.56 -19.14
C ILE A 39 -9.32 4.66 -19.36
N GLU A 40 -8.95 5.95 -19.25
CA GLU A 40 -9.81 7.07 -19.65
C GLU A 40 -10.22 6.98 -21.13
N GLU A 41 -9.37 6.42 -21.98
CA GLU A 41 -9.68 6.15 -23.39
C GLU A 41 -10.68 4.99 -23.58
N MET A 42 -10.94 4.19 -22.54
CA MET A 42 -11.68 2.92 -22.60
C MET A 42 -13.08 2.97 -21.95
N ASP A 43 -13.64 4.16 -21.69
CA ASP A 43 -14.98 4.37 -21.07
C ASP A 43 -15.21 3.57 -19.78
N PHE A 44 -14.16 3.46 -18.95
CA PHE A 44 -14.28 2.79 -17.66
C PHE A 44 -15.04 3.65 -16.64
N PRO A 45 -15.73 3.00 -15.68
CA PRO A 45 -16.42 3.73 -14.62
C PRO A 45 -15.47 4.58 -13.76
N PRO A 46 -15.87 5.79 -13.33
CA PRO A 46 -15.02 6.67 -12.52
C PRO A 46 -14.53 6.07 -11.20
N TRP A 47 -15.28 5.13 -10.62
CA TRP A 47 -14.93 4.49 -9.33
C TRP A 47 -13.63 3.70 -9.38
N VAL A 48 -13.14 3.34 -10.57
CA VAL A 48 -11.88 2.60 -10.75
C VAL A 48 -10.69 3.36 -10.16
N LYS A 49 -10.78 4.70 -10.09
CA LYS A 49 -9.76 5.58 -9.49
C LYS A 49 -9.78 5.62 -7.95
N ILE A 50 -10.63 4.84 -7.28
CA ILE A 50 -10.66 4.76 -5.81
C ILE A 50 -9.31 4.33 -5.22
N TRP A 51 -8.49 3.63 -6.01
CA TRP A 51 -7.16 3.16 -5.63
C TRP A 51 -6.02 4.10 -6.03
N ARG A 52 -6.34 5.31 -6.51
CA ARG A 52 -5.31 6.33 -6.79
C ARG A 52 -4.64 6.75 -5.48
N ASP A 53 -3.34 7.07 -5.54
CA ASP A 53 -2.51 7.52 -4.42
C ASP A 53 -2.50 6.55 -3.23
N CYS A 54 -2.63 5.24 -3.51
CA CYS A 54 -2.63 4.18 -2.51
C CYS A 54 -1.33 3.35 -2.52
N GLY A 55 -0.48 3.55 -3.52
CA GLY A 55 0.80 2.88 -3.69
C GLY A 55 1.79 3.14 -2.56
N PHE A 56 2.65 2.16 -2.29
CA PHE A 56 3.90 2.41 -1.55
C PHE A 56 4.89 3.23 -2.39
N LEU A 57 4.76 3.12 -3.72
CA LEU A 57 5.44 3.93 -4.72
C LEU A 57 4.43 4.85 -5.40
N ASP A 58 4.83 6.10 -5.59
CA ASP A 58 4.05 7.06 -6.38
C ASP A 58 4.15 6.80 -7.88
N GLU A 59 3.53 7.64 -8.70
CA GLU A 59 3.46 7.50 -10.14
C GLU A 59 4.85 7.47 -10.82
N GLU A 60 5.86 8.15 -10.26
CA GLU A 60 7.25 8.11 -10.72
C GLU A 60 8.07 6.94 -10.13
N GLY A 61 7.48 6.13 -9.25
CA GLY A 61 8.19 5.07 -8.54
C GLY A 61 9.00 5.58 -7.33
N THR A 62 8.74 6.81 -6.89
CA THR A 62 9.35 7.39 -5.70
C THR A 62 8.70 6.80 -4.44
N PRO A 63 9.50 6.35 -3.46
CA PRO A 63 8.98 5.64 -2.30
C PRO A 63 8.33 6.57 -1.28
N ARG A 64 7.14 6.19 -0.81
CA ARG A 64 6.44 6.83 0.30
C ARG A 64 6.93 6.33 1.65
N GLN A 65 6.66 7.10 2.71
CA GLN A 65 7.07 6.77 4.08
C GLN A 65 6.53 5.40 4.55
N SER A 66 5.35 5.03 4.07
CA SER A 66 4.67 3.77 4.31
C SER A 66 5.49 2.55 3.86
N LEU A 67 6.27 2.66 2.79
CA LEU A 67 7.17 1.59 2.33
C LEU A 67 8.25 1.29 3.38
N GLY A 68 8.77 2.34 4.03
CA GLY A 68 9.77 2.19 5.08
C GLY A 68 9.25 1.40 6.29
N VAL A 69 7.98 1.61 6.67
CA VAL A 69 7.31 0.85 7.74
C VAL A 69 7.15 -0.62 7.33
N TRP A 70 6.66 -0.86 6.11
CA TRP A 70 6.46 -2.20 5.57
C TRP A 70 7.77 -2.99 5.51
N ASP A 71 8.83 -2.39 4.95
CA ASP A 71 10.16 -3.00 4.86
C ASP A 71 10.79 -3.27 6.22
N ALA A 72 10.57 -2.37 7.19
CA ALA A 72 11.04 -2.58 8.56
C ALA A 72 10.36 -3.81 9.18
N TRP A 73 9.05 -3.96 9.01
CA TRP A 73 8.31 -5.12 9.49
C TRP A 73 8.76 -6.43 8.84
N LEU A 74 8.94 -6.46 7.51
CA LEU A 74 9.44 -7.65 6.80
C LEU A 74 10.84 -8.09 7.30
N ARG A 75 11.67 -7.16 7.76
CA ARG A 75 13.00 -7.45 8.34
C ARG A 75 12.94 -8.03 9.74
N LEU A 76 11.83 -7.90 10.47
CA LEU A 76 11.71 -8.37 11.85
C LEU A 76 11.75 -9.91 12.02
N LYS A 77 11.88 -10.68 10.93
CA LYS A 77 12.09 -12.15 10.87
C LYS A 77 11.57 -12.90 12.11
N LYS A 78 10.44 -13.59 11.94
CA LYS A 78 9.90 -14.58 12.89
C LYS A 78 11.05 -15.34 13.58
N THR A 79 11.24 -15.08 14.87
CA THR A 79 12.00 -16.01 15.71
C THR A 79 11.17 -17.28 15.71
N ALA A 80 11.60 -18.29 14.97
CA ALA A 80 10.95 -19.59 15.00
C ALA A 80 11.16 -20.16 16.40
N THR A 81 10.08 -20.25 17.18
CA THR A 81 10.03 -21.00 18.43
C THR A 81 9.67 -22.45 18.15
#